data_AF-A0A1H2YHT0-F1
#
_entry.id   AF-A0A1H2YHT0-F1
#
_cell.length_a   1.000
_cell.length_b   1.000
_cell.length_c   1.000
_cell.angle_alpha   90.00
_cell.angle_beta   90.00
_cell.angle_gamma   90.00
#
_symmetry.space_group_name_H-M   'P 1'
#
loop_
_entity.id
_entity.type
_entity.pdbx_description
1 polymer ?
#
loop_
_entity_poly.entity_id
_entity_poly.type
_entity_poly.pdbx_seq_one_letter_code
_entity_poly.pdbx_strand_id
1 'polypeptide(L)' 'MTISEAISLRIQTLCKEKNITVNRLALISGLSQSTIASIMNGRSQNPGLATLNKIAKGFGMSLGEFLDFPEINEAEIEE' A
#
# COMPACT_ATOMS: atom_id res chain seq x y z
N MET A 1 11.76 -9.55 5.12
CA MET A 1 10.97 -8.36 4.71
C MET A 1 9.61 -8.50 5.34
N THR A 2 9.12 -7.46 5.97
CA THR A 2 7.81 -7.49 6.61
C THR A 2 6.69 -7.24 5.59
N ILE A 3 5.46 -7.64 5.90
CA ILE A 3 4.28 -7.28 5.09
C ILE A 3 4.19 -5.76 4.91
N SER A 4 4.50 -4.99 5.95
CA SER A 4 4.45 -3.53 5.89
C SER A 4 5.48 -2.96 4.90
N GLU A 5 6.69 -3.51 4.90
CA GLU A 5 7.75 -3.15 3.95
C GLU A 5 7.37 -3.52 2.51
N ALA A 6 6.87 -4.74 2.29
CA ALA A 6 6.46 -5.22 0.98
C ALA A 6 5.33 -4.35 0.39
N ILE A 7 4.31 -4.03 1.19
CA ILE A 7 3.20 -3.16 0.79
C ILE A 7 3.68 -1.73 0.53
N SER A 8 4.58 -1.21 1.36
CA SER A 8 5.15 0.12 1.16
C SER A 8 5.93 0.20 -0.15
N LEU A 9 6.76 -0.80 -0.44
CA LEU A 9 7.50 -0.89 -1.70
C LEU A 9 6.53 -0.93 -2.90
N ARG A 10 5.49 -1.77 -2.83
CA ARG A 10 4.45 -1.86 -3.86
C ARG A 10 3.78 -0.51 -4.13
N ILE A 11 3.42 0.22 -3.07
CA ILE A 11 2.82 1.56 -3.19
C ILE A 11 3.78 2.53 -3.88
N GLN A 12 5.07 2.53 -3.51
CA GLN A 12 6.06 3.41 -4.13
C GLN A 12 6.23 3.12 -5.62
N THR A 13 6.31 1.84 -5.99
CA THR A 13 6.45 1.40 -7.38
C THR A 13 5.26 1.87 -8.22
N LEU A 14 4.03 1.59 -7.77
CA LEU A 14 2.82 2.01 -8.49
C LEU A 14 2.67 3.53 -8.57
N CYS A 15 3.08 4.26 -7.53
CA CYS A 15 3.10 5.73 -7.56
C CYS A 15 4.07 6.26 -8.63
N LYS A 16 5.27 5.68 -8.74
CA LYS A 16 6.25 6.03 -9.77
C LYS A 16 5.73 5.71 -11.17
N GLU A 17 5.19 4.52 -11.37
CA GLU A 17 4.63 4.08 -12.67
C GLU A 17 3.48 4.97 -13.14
N LYS A 18 2.58 5.37 -12.23
CA LYS A 18 1.43 6.23 -12.55
C LYS A 18 1.75 7.72 -12.47
N ASN A 19 3.00 8.10 -12.20
CA ASN A 19 3.44 9.48 -12.02
C ASN A 19 2.59 10.27 -11.02
N ILE A 20 2.25 9.66 -9.89
CA ILE A 20 1.52 10.30 -8.79
C ILE A 20 2.34 10.30 -7.51
N THR A 21 2.06 11.26 -6.63
CA THR A 21 2.65 11.26 -5.29
C THR A 21 1.86 10.40 -4.33
N VAL A 22 2.51 9.93 -3.27
CA VAL A 22 1.86 9.21 -2.16
C VAL A 22 0.76 10.07 -1.51
N ASN A 23 0.94 11.39 -1.43
CA ASN A 23 -0.10 12.31 -0.95
C ASN A 23 -1.30 12.37 -1.89
N ARG A 24 -1.07 12.30 -3.20
CA ARG A 24 -2.15 12.20 -4.19
C ARG A 24 -2.88 10.86 -4.06
N LEU A 25 -2.16 9.77 -3.81
CA LEU A 25 -2.75 8.46 -3.53
C LEU A 25 -3.69 8.50 -2.32
N ALA A 26 -3.29 9.15 -1.23
CA ALA A 26 -4.14 9.32 -0.04
C ALA A 26 -5.50 9.93 -0.40
N LEU A 27 -5.47 11.02 -1.17
CA LEU A 27 -6.67 11.73 -1.62
C LEU A 27 -7.59 10.83 -2.47
N ILE A 28 -7.05 10.18 -3.50
CA ILE A 28 -7.85 9.35 -4.43
C ILE A 28 -8.29 8.01 -3.82
N SER A 29 -7.61 7.54 -2.78
CA SER A 29 -7.99 6.33 -2.02
C SER A 29 -9.00 6.60 -0.91
N GLY A 30 -9.34 7.87 -0.64
CA GLY A 30 -10.19 8.24 0.49
C GLY A 30 -9.57 7.90 1.85
N LEU A 31 -8.24 7.99 1.95
CA LEU A 31 -7.46 7.76 3.17
C LEU A 31 -6.88 9.07 3.68
N SER A 32 -6.68 9.19 4.98
CA SER A 32 -5.96 10.34 5.52
C SER A 32 -4.47 10.24 5.16
N GLN A 33 -3.80 11.40 5.07
CA GLN A 33 -2.35 11.41 4.90
C GLN A 33 -1.63 10.71 6.04
N SER A 34 -2.16 10.77 7.27
CA SER A 34 -1.59 10.06 8.43
C SER A 34 -1.67 8.55 8.28
N THR A 35 -2.76 7.99 7.74
CA THR A 35 -2.88 6.55 7.50
C THR A 35 -1.87 6.08 6.47
N ILE A 36 -1.76 6.77 5.33
CA ILE A 36 -0.80 6.43 4.29
C ILE A 36 0.63 6.58 4.83
N ALA A 37 0.96 7.66 5.54
CA ALA A 37 2.27 7.85 6.14
C ALA A 37 2.61 6.76 7.17
N SER A 38 1.64 6.28 7.96
CA SER A 38 1.86 5.16 8.88
C SER A 38 2.18 3.85 8.15
N ILE A 39 1.56 3.60 6.99
CA ILE A 39 1.89 2.46 6.14
C ILE A 39 3.30 2.63 5.57
N MET A 40 3.58 3.75 4.90
CA MET A 40 4.87 4.00 4.25
C MET A 40 6.07 3.97 5.18
N ASN A 41 5.88 4.35 6.45
CA ASN A 41 6.95 4.39 7.45
C ASN A 41 7.04 3.10 8.28
N GLY A 42 6.32 2.03 7.92
CA GLY A 42 6.35 0.77 8.66
C GLY A 42 5.69 0.83 10.05
N ARG A 43 5.06 1.95 10.43
CA ARG A 43 4.37 2.07 11.74
C ARG A 43 3.09 1.24 11.79
N SER A 44 2.45 1.05 10.65
CA SER A 44 1.33 0.12 10.49
C SER A 44 1.89 -1.24 10.14
N GLN A 45 2.14 -2.07 11.15
CA GLN A 45 2.70 -3.41 10.98
C GLN A 45 1.80 -4.33 10.15
N ASN A 46 0.49 -4.14 10.24
CA ASN A 46 -0.50 -4.90 9.46
C ASN A 46 -1.62 -3.99 8.95
N PRO A 47 -1.50 -3.42 7.74
CA PRO A 47 -2.58 -2.66 7.13
C PRO A 47 -3.76 -3.60 6.86
N GLY A 48 -4.90 -3.36 7.51
CA GLY A 48 -6.08 -4.21 7.33
C GLY A 48 -6.57 -4.25 5.88
N LEU A 49 -7.21 -5.37 5.49
CA LEU A 49 -7.73 -5.62 4.13
C LEU A 49 -8.61 -4.48 3.60
N ALA A 50 -9.41 -3.83 4.46
CA ALA A 50 -10.24 -2.69 4.07
C ALA A 50 -9.39 -1.49 3.59
N THR A 51 -8.25 -1.25 4.22
CA THR A 51 -7.31 -0.18 3.85
C THR A 51 -6.61 -0.52 2.55
N LEU A 52 -6.15 -1.77 2.38
CA LEU A 52 -5.53 -2.24 1.14
C LEU A 52 -6.50 -2.14 -0.05
N ASN A 53 -7.77 -2.50 0.15
CA ASN A 53 -8.80 -2.37 -0.87
C ASN A 53 -9.04 -0.90 -1.27
N LYS A 54 -8.99 0.04 -0.32
CA LYS A 54 -9.08 1.48 -0.62
C LYS A 54 -7.90 1.96 -1.45
N ILE A 55 -6.69 1.50 -1.14
CA ILE A 55 -5.48 1.82 -1.90
C ILE A 55 -5.56 1.27 -3.32
N ALA A 56 -5.96 0.00 -3.47
CA ALA A 56 -6.16 -0.63 -4.77
C ALA A 56 -7.16 0.16 -5.64
N LYS A 57 -8.30 0.55 -5.05
CA LYS A 57 -9.28 1.42 -5.71
C LYS A 57 -8.70 2.79 -6.08
N GLY A 58 -7.86 3.38 -5.23
CA GLY A 58 -7.15 4.62 -5.53
C GLY A 58 -6.22 4.49 -6.75
N PHE A 59 -5.62 3.33 -6.97
CA PHE A 59 -4.85 3.03 -8.17
C PHE A 59 -5.68 2.64 -9.40
N GLY A 60 -7.00 2.47 -9.22
CA GLY A 60 -7.93 2.04 -10.27
C GLY A 60 -7.86 0.55 -10.57
N MET A 61 -7.52 -0.29 -9.58
CA MET A 61 -7.39 -1.74 -9.72
C MET A 61 -8.12 -2.47 -8.58
N SER A 62 -8.30 -3.78 -8.76
CA SER A 62 -8.82 -4.69 -7.73
C SER A 62 -7.78 -4.98 -6.64
N LEU A 63 -8.25 -5.49 -5.50
CA LEU A 63 -7.36 -5.91 -4.41
C LEU A 63 -6.42 -7.04 -4.85
N GLY A 64 -6.89 -7.95 -5.70
CA GLY A 64 -6.08 -9.05 -6.23
C GLY A 64 -4.90 -8.54 -7.05
N GLU A 65 -5.15 -7.64 -8.00
CA GLU A 65 -4.09 -7.02 -8.83
C GLU A 65 -3.10 -6.19 -7.99
N PHE A 66 -3.60 -5.54 -6.94
CA PHE A 66 -2.74 -4.79 -6.03
C PHE A 66 -1.77 -5.71 -5.28
N LEU A 67 -2.26 -6.87 -4.82
CA LEU A 67 -1.48 -7.88 -4.09
C LEU A 67 -0.72 -8.86 -5.01
N ASP A 68 -0.88 -8.76 -6.32
CA ASP A 68 -0.17 -9.60 -7.27
C ASP A 68 1.26 -9.06 -7.52
N PHE A 69 2.17 -9.41 -6.61
CA PHE A 69 3.59 -9.13 -6.73
C PHE A 69 4.44 -10.15 -5.94
N PRO A 70 5.63 -10.56 -6.42
CA PRO A 70 6.40 -11.66 -5.82
C PRO A 70 6.74 -11.46 -4.34
N GLU A 71 7.11 -10.24 -3.97
CA GLU A 71 7.59 -9.88 -2.63
C GLU A 71 6.57 -10.16 -1.52
N ILE A 72 5.26 -10.13 -1.81
CA ILE A 72 4.24 -10.38 -0.79
C ILE A 72 4.17 -11.85 -0.36
N ASN A 73 4.61 -12.78 -1.22
CA ASN A 73 4.51 -14.21 -0.96
C ASN A 73 5.55 -14.69 0.05
N GLU A 74 6.66 -13.98 0.17
CA GLU A 74 7.76 -14.25 1.10
C GLU A 74 7.75 -13.28 2.30
N ALA A 75 6.78 -12.37 2.36
CA ALA A 75 6.69 -11.37 3.42
C ALA A 75 6.13 -11.98 4.72
N GLU A 76 6.76 -11.64 5.84
CA GLU A 76 6.35 -12.12 7.16
C GLU A 76 5.65 -11.02 7.96
N ILE A 77 4.80 -11.43 8.91
CA ILE A 77 4.17 -10.51 9.86
C ILE A 77 5.13 -10.36 11.05
N GLU A 78 5.59 -9.13 11.33
CA GLU A 78 6.22 -8.83 12.62
C GLU A 78 5.14 -8.83 13.71
N GLU A 79 5.35 -9.65 14.75
CA GLU A 79 4.50 -9.70 15.97
C GLU A 79 4.69 -8.48 16.88
#